data_AF-A0A2J8L0A8-F1
#
_entry.id   AF-A0A2J8L0A8-F1
#
_cell.length_a   1.000
_cell.length_b   1.000
_cell.length_c   1.000
_cell.angle_alpha   90.00
_cell.angle_beta   90.00
_cell.angle_gamma   90.00
#
_symmetry.space_group_name_H-M   'P 1'
#
loop_
_entity.id
_entity.type
_entity.pdbx_description
1 polymer ?
#
loop_
_entity_poly.entity_id
_entity_poly.type
_entity_poly.pdbx_seq_one_letter_code
_entity_poly.pdbx_strand_id
1 'polypeptide(L)'
;QQLKEGKQLCAAPEPQLCLQTRILKPKEKILFINLCQWTRIPAPQSTTHPVPLTVGKPEDTTEISDAYTVIDVAYNPDVLHAAEKDQVKKNQLIQMAMKCIEEKFQFTLSHSYHITKFRIKGSIQRMKQNLMGIQTDSIDLREKMRRGKLMIVNGKLNCFKM
;
A
#
# COMPACT_ATOMS: atom_id res chain seq x y z
N GLN A 1 14.64 25.50 2.10
CA GLN A 1 14.21 24.33 1.30
C GLN A 1 14.14 23.03 2.12
N GLN A 2 15.27 22.54 2.66
CA GLN A 2 15.38 21.17 3.21
C GLN A 2 14.44 20.81 4.38
N LEU A 3 14.06 21.78 5.23
CA LEU A 3 13.18 21.52 6.38
C LEU A 3 11.72 21.23 5.98
N LYS A 4 11.26 21.76 4.82
CA LYS A 4 9.90 21.49 4.31
C LYS A 4 9.81 20.09 3.69
N GLU A 5 10.85 19.67 2.98
CA GLU A 5 10.98 18.33 2.40
C GLU A 5 11.06 17.25 3.50
N GLY A 6 11.82 17.50 4.57
CA GLY A 6 11.88 16.60 5.74
C GLY A 6 10.53 16.42 6.45
N LYS A 7 9.71 17.47 6.54
CA LYS A 7 8.36 17.39 7.16
C LYS A 7 7.37 16.60 6.30
N GLN A 8 7.40 16.75 4.98
CA GLN A 8 6.57 15.97 4.05
C GLN A 8 6.95 14.49 4.07
N LEU A 9 8.23 14.16 4.24
CA LEU A 9 8.65 12.79 4.49
C LEU A 9 8.05 12.26 5.80
N CYS A 10 7.93 13.03 6.88
CA CYS A 10 7.36 12.48 8.12
C CYS A 10 5.83 12.30 8.13
N ALA A 11 5.09 12.91 7.18
CA ALA A 11 3.63 12.87 7.13
C ALA A 11 3.10 11.43 7.15
N ALA A 12 2.02 11.19 7.89
CA ALA A 12 1.31 9.92 7.87
C ALA A 12 0.32 9.88 6.68
N PRO A 13 0.02 8.68 6.15
CA PRO A 13 -1.12 8.52 5.24
C PRO A 13 -2.42 8.80 5.98
N GLU A 14 -3.39 9.40 5.30
CA GLU A 14 -4.72 9.69 5.84
C GLU A 14 -5.78 8.81 5.16
N PRO A 15 -6.48 7.95 5.91
CA PRO A 15 -7.49 7.04 5.35
C PRO A 15 -8.67 7.78 4.72
N GLN A 16 -9.09 7.35 3.54
CA GLN A 16 -10.22 7.94 2.81
C GLN A 16 -11.40 6.98 2.77
N LEU A 17 -11.17 5.75 2.33
CA LEU A 17 -12.18 4.70 2.30
C LEU A 17 -11.54 3.32 2.44
N CYS A 18 -12.36 2.35 2.82
CA CYS A 18 -11.97 0.94 2.79
C CYS A 18 -12.98 0.16 1.94
N LEU A 19 -12.45 -0.67 1.06
CA LEU A 19 -13.22 -1.57 0.20
C LEU A 19 -13.15 -2.97 0.78
N GLN A 20 -14.27 -3.67 0.78
CA GLN A 20 -14.31 -5.11 0.98
C GLN A 20 -14.63 -5.78 -0.35
N THR A 21 -13.79 -6.72 -0.77
CA THR A 21 -13.95 -7.56 -1.95
C THR A 21 -13.36 -8.95 -1.66
N ARG A 22 -13.08 -9.74 -2.71
CA ARG A 22 -12.45 -11.05 -2.62
C ARG A 22 -11.27 -11.16 -3.57
N ILE A 23 -10.21 -11.81 -3.12
CA ILE A 23 -9.26 -12.47 -4.02
C ILE A 23 -9.93 -13.76 -4.47
N LEU A 24 -10.01 -13.99 -5.78
CA LEU A 24 -10.53 -15.21 -6.40
C LEU A 24 -9.39 -16.19 -6.73
N LYS A 25 -8.22 -15.67 -7.11
CA LYS A 25 -7.00 -16.45 -7.39
C LYS A 25 -5.77 -15.74 -6.82
N PRO A 26 -4.73 -16.47 -6.36
CA PRO A 26 -4.58 -17.94 -6.44
C PRO A 26 -5.36 -18.73 -5.39
N LYS A 27 -5.80 -18.07 -4.31
CA LYS A 27 -6.59 -18.68 -3.23
C LYS A 27 -7.71 -17.73 -2.85
N GLU A 28 -8.91 -18.27 -2.70
CA GLU A 28 -10.05 -17.46 -2.30
C GLU A 28 -9.86 -16.90 -0.88
N LYS A 29 -9.96 -15.58 -0.75
CA LYS A 29 -9.83 -14.86 0.53
C LYS A 29 -10.68 -13.60 0.52
N ILE A 30 -11.19 -13.22 1.69
CA ILE A 30 -11.73 -11.87 1.90
C ILE A 30 -10.57 -10.88 1.82
N LEU A 31 -10.76 -9.79 1.07
CA LEU A 31 -9.78 -8.73 0.91
C LEU A 31 -10.38 -7.40 1.33
N PHE A 32 -9.66 -6.71 2.22
CA PHE A 32 -9.86 -5.30 2.50
C PHE A 32 -8.80 -4.47 1.78
N ILE A 33 -9.23 -3.47 1.00
CA ILE A 33 -8.34 -2.51 0.36
C ILE A 33 -8.55 -1.17 1.03
N ASN A 34 -7.55 -0.69 1.77
CA ASN A 34 -7.58 0.65 2.33
C ASN A 34 -7.05 1.64 1.29
N LEU A 35 -7.87 2.60 0.85
CA LEU A 35 -7.41 3.74 0.07
C LEU A 35 -7.13 4.92 0.99
N CYS A 36 -5.94 5.50 0.87
CA CYS A 36 -5.54 6.68 1.62
C CYS A 36 -4.93 7.75 0.72
N GLN A 37 -4.91 8.98 1.24
CA GLN A 37 -4.14 10.06 0.65
C GLN A 37 -2.81 10.21 1.37
N TRP A 38 -1.75 10.51 0.64
CA TRP A 38 -0.44 10.70 1.23
C TRP A 38 0.42 11.66 0.40
N THR A 39 0.87 12.74 1.01
CA THR A 39 1.68 13.80 0.37
C THR A 39 3.05 13.33 -0.11
N ARG A 40 3.48 12.12 0.29
CA ARG A 40 4.67 11.47 -0.27
C ARG A 40 4.49 10.97 -1.70
N ILE A 41 3.25 10.77 -2.15
CA ILE A 41 2.97 10.36 -3.52
C ILE A 41 3.04 11.60 -4.41
N PRO A 42 3.81 11.61 -5.50
CA PRO A 42 3.87 12.76 -6.39
C PRO A 42 2.51 13.00 -7.05
N ALA A 43 2.17 14.27 -7.26
CA ALA A 43 1.00 14.63 -8.06
C ALA A 43 1.21 14.22 -9.53
N PRO A 44 0.15 13.87 -10.27
CA PRO A 44 0.25 13.69 -11.72
C PRO A 44 0.72 14.99 -12.38
N GLN A 45 1.59 14.87 -13.39
CA GLN A 45 2.16 16.04 -14.07
C GLN A 45 1.13 16.79 -14.93
N SER A 46 0.12 16.08 -15.44
CA SER A 46 -1.05 16.66 -16.11
C SER A 46 -2.18 15.62 -16.19
N THR A 47 -3.34 16.01 -16.75
CA THR A 47 -4.52 15.15 -16.89
C THR A 47 -4.36 14.00 -17.89
N THR A 48 -3.35 14.06 -18.75
CA THR A 48 -3.04 13.02 -19.75
C THR A 48 -2.00 12.04 -19.25
N HIS A 49 -1.34 12.32 -18.12
CA HIS A 49 -0.30 11.48 -17.56
C HIS A 49 -0.91 10.43 -16.61
N PRO A 50 -0.26 9.26 -16.47
CA PRO A 50 -0.70 8.25 -15.52
C PRO A 50 -0.76 8.81 -14.10
N VAL A 51 -1.78 8.40 -13.35
CA VAL A 51 -1.94 8.78 -11.94
C VAL A 51 -0.98 7.96 -11.09
N PRO A 52 -0.03 8.58 -10.37
CA PRO A 52 0.86 7.84 -9.48
C PRO A 52 0.12 7.26 -8.28
N LEU A 53 0.45 6.02 -7.91
CA LEU A 53 -0.05 5.37 -6.71
C LEU A 53 0.97 4.38 -6.15
N THR A 54 0.92 4.14 -4.85
CA THR A 54 1.73 3.12 -4.18
C THR A 54 0.82 2.06 -3.58
N VAL A 55 1.12 0.80 -3.88
CA VAL A 55 0.43 -0.36 -3.31
C VAL A 55 1.36 -1.02 -2.28
N GLY A 56 0.92 -1.11 -1.04
CA GLY A 56 1.62 -1.78 0.03
C GLY A 56 1.53 -3.32 -0.06
N LYS A 57 2.26 -4.04 0.78
CA LYS A 57 2.30 -5.52 0.74
C LYS A 57 0.98 -6.10 1.26
N PRO A 58 0.46 -7.21 0.71
CA PRO A 58 -0.68 -7.91 1.28
C PRO A 58 -0.32 -8.48 2.65
N GLU A 59 -1.19 -8.22 3.63
CA GLU A 59 -1.02 -8.70 5.01
C GLU A 59 -2.21 -9.56 5.40
N ASP A 60 -1.96 -10.85 5.60
CA ASP A 60 -2.96 -11.80 6.09
C ASP A 60 -3.17 -11.59 7.60
N THR A 61 -4.44 -11.56 8.02
CA THR A 61 -4.85 -11.45 9.42
C THR A 61 -5.91 -12.49 9.72
N THR A 62 -5.83 -13.06 10.93
CA THR A 62 -6.85 -13.95 11.48
C THR A 62 -7.44 -13.29 12.72
N GLU A 63 -8.70 -12.86 12.63
CA GLU A 63 -9.53 -12.50 13.78
C GLU A 63 -10.31 -13.74 14.23
N ILE A 64 -10.94 -13.68 15.42
CA ILE A 64 -11.54 -14.84 16.13
C ILE A 64 -12.46 -15.69 15.24
N SER A 65 -13.17 -15.09 14.28
CA SER A 65 -14.07 -15.77 13.35
C SER A 65 -13.66 -15.69 11.88
N ASP A 66 -12.70 -14.83 11.51
CA ASP A 66 -12.50 -14.43 10.11
C ASP A 66 -11.02 -14.32 9.74
N ALA A 67 -10.65 -14.94 8.62
CA ALA A 67 -9.36 -14.75 7.98
C ALA A 67 -9.53 -13.83 6.76
N TYR A 68 -8.75 -12.77 6.71
CA TYR A 68 -8.78 -11.80 5.61
C TYR A 68 -7.40 -11.24 5.31
N THR A 69 -7.25 -10.67 4.13
CA THR A 69 -6.05 -9.95 3.71
C THR A 69 -6.35 -8.45 3.74
N VAL A 70 -5.38 -7.63 4.12
CA VAL A 70 -5.44 -6.17 3.99
C VAL A 70 -4.35 -5.69 3.03
N ILE A 71 -4.70 -4.79 2.13
CA ILE A 71 -3.76 -4.08 1.25
C ILE A 71 -4.01 -2.58 1.37
N ASP A 72 -2.96 -1.81 1.59
CA ASP A 72 -3.03 -0.35 1.63
C ASP A 72 -2.61 0.23 0.27
N VAL A 73 -3.35 1.22 -0.23
CA VAL A 73 -3.04 1.94 -1.47
C VAL A 73 -3.07 3.43 -1.20
N ALA A 74 -2.00 4.12 -1.58
CA ALA A 74 -1.86 5.56 -1.41
C ALA A 74 -1.89 6.30 -2.75
N TYR A 75 -2.69 7.36 -2.78
CA TYR A 75 -2.70 8.37 -3.84
C TYR A 75 -2.17 9.70 -3.32
N ASN A 76 -1.79 10.59 -4.24
CA ASN A 76 -1.60 11.99 -3.91
C ASN A 76 -2.96 12.62 -3.50
N PRO A 77 -3.01 13.52 -2.49
CA PRO A 77 -4.25 14.17 -2.08
C PRO A 77 -5.01 14.89 -3.19
N ASP A 78 -4.31 15.54 -4.13
CA ASP A 78 -4.93 16.31 -5.21
C ASP A 78 -5.74 15.42 -6.16
N VAL A 79 -5.29 14.17 -6.36
CA VAL A 79 -5.98 13.16 -7.17
C VAL A 79 -7.32 12.78 -6.53
N LEU A 80 -7.31 12.53 -5.22
CA LEU A 80 -8.49 12.09 -4.50
C LEU A 80 -9.48 13.24 -4.28
N HIS A 81 -8.98 14.44 -4.02
CA HIS A 81 -9.81 15.65 -3.90
C HIS A 81 -10.50 15.99 -5.24
N ALA A 82 -9.81 15.86 -6.38
CA ALA A 82 -10.41 16.04 -7.71
C ALA A 82 -11.54 15.05 -8.02
N ALA A 83 -11.56 13.89 -7.35
CA ALA A 83 -12.62 12.89 -7.45
C ALA A 83 -13.69 13.01 -6.35
N GLU A 84 -13.51 13.86 -5.33
CA GLU A 84 -14.30 13.80 -4.09
C GLU A 84 -15.82 13.95 -4.31
N LYS A 85 -16.24 14.76 -5.29
CA LYS A 85 -17.66 14.98 -5.60
C LYS A 85 -18.16 14.18 -6.80
N ASP A 86 -17.27 13.43 -7.45
CA ASP A 86 -17.53 12.75 -8.72
C ASP A 86 -17.42 11.23 -8.51
N GLN A 87 -18.58 10.58 -8.42
CA GLN A 87 -18.65 9.13 -8.20
C GLN A 87 -18.03 8.32 -9.35
N VAL A 88 -18.08 8.83 -10.58
CA VAL A 88 -17.47 8.17 -11.74
C VAL A 88 -15.96 8.18 -11.59
N LYS A 89 -15.37 9.34 -11.24
CA LYS A 89 -13.93 9.44 -10.97
C LYS A 89 -13.49 8.61 -9.76
N LYS A 90 -14.27 8.59 -8.68
CA LYS A 90 -13.98 7.71 -7.52
C LYS A 90 -13.94 6.25 -7.94
N ASN A 91 -14.93 5.79 -8.69
CA ASN A 91 -14.99 4.42 -9.17
C ASN A 91 -13.79 4.12 -10.08
N GLN A 92 -13.38 5.05 -10.95
CA GLN A 92 -12.18 4.88 -11.77
C GLN A 92 -10.90 4.71 -10.92
N LEU A 93 -10.72 5.51 -9.86
CA LEU A 93 -9.58 5.37 -8.95
C LEU A 93 -9.60 4.05 -8.17
N ILE A 94 -10.79 3.55 -7.82
CA ILE A 94 -10.96 2.23 -7.20
C ILE A 94 -10.55 1.12 -8.18
N GLN A 95 -11.08 1.15 -9.40
CA GLN A 95 -10.76 0.15 -10.44
C GLN A 95 -9.26 0.15 -10.77
N MET A 96 -8.65 1.33 -10.84
CA MET A 96 -7.21 1.46 -11.06
C MET A 96 -6.39 0.84 -9.91
N ALA A 97 -6.79 1.08 -8.66
CA ALA A 97 -6.14 0.45 -7.50
C ALA A 97 -6.25 -1.08 -7.55
N MET A 98 -7.44 -1.60 -7.86
CA MET A 98 -7.68 -3.04 -7.99
C MET A 98 -6.83 -3.66 -9.09
N LYS A 99 -6.78 -3.04 -10.27
CA LYS A 99 -5.95 -3.48 -11.39
C LYS A 99 -4.46 -3.50 -11.03
N CYS A 100 -3.95 -2.45 -10.37
CA CYS A 100 -2.57 -2.42 -9.93
C CYS A 100 -2.26 -3.50 -8.89
N ILE A 101 -3.22 -3.86 -8.03
CA ILE A 101 -3.08 -4.98 -7.08
C ILE A 101 -3.01 -6.32 -7.82
N GLU A 102 -3.90 -6.54 -8.79
CA GLU A 102 -3.92 -7.74 -9.63
C GLU A 102 -2.59 -7.93 -10.35
N GLU A 103 -2.12 -6.89 -11.04
CA GLU A 103 -0.85 -6.91 -11.78
C GLU A 103 0.35 -7.12 -10.86
N LYS A 104 0.42 -6.40 -9.73
CA LYS A 104 1.58 -6.44 -8.83
C LYS A 104 1.74 -7.77 -8.11
N PHE A 105 0.62 -8.39 -7.70
CA PHE A 105 0.64 -9.61 -6.88
C PHE A 105 0.13 -10.86 -7.62
N GLN A 106 -0.16 -10.74 -8.92
CA GLN A 106 -0.69 -11.82 -9.74
C GLN A 106 -1.98 -12.40 -9.14
N PHE A 107 -2.82 -11.51 -8.61
CA PHE A 107 -4.14 -11.85 -8.09
C PHE A 107 -5.20 -11.73 -9.19
N THR A 108 -6.29 -12.46 -9.01
CA THR A 108 -7.56 -12.15 -9.67
C THR A 108 -8.52 -11.69 -8.60
N LEU A 109 -9.05 -10.47 -8.71
CA LEU A 109 -10.00 -9.92 -7.74
C LEU A 109 -11.43 -10.07 -8.24
N SER A 110 -12.38 -10.14 -7.31
CA SER A 110 -13.79 -9.95 -7.65
C SER A 110 -14.00 -8.50 -8.04
N HIS A 111 -14.68 -8.27 -9.17
CA HIS A 111 -15.06 -6.92 -9.60
C HIS A 111 -16.17 -6.32 -8.73
N SER A 112 -16.91 -7.17 -7.99
CA SER A 112 -17.88 -6.72 -7.01
C SER A 112 -17.16 -6.33 -5.71
N TYR A 113 -17.43 -5.12 -5.23
CA TYR A 113 -16.91 -4.61 -3.97
C TYR A 113 -18.00 -3.84 -3.21
N HIS A 114 -17.80 -3.70 -1.91
CA HIS A 114 -18.59 -2.86 -1.02
C HIS A 114 -17.68 -1.87 -0.31
N ILE A 115 -18.07 -0.59 -0.29
CA ILE A 115 -17.38 0.42 0.53
C ILE A 115 -17.85 0.26 1.98
N THR A 116 -16.92 -0.04 2.88
CA THR A 116 -17.25 -0.28 4.29
C THR A 116 -17.66 1.00 5.01
N LYS A 117 -18.41 0.85 6.12
CA LYS A 117 -18.79 2.00 6.99
C LYS A 117 -17.56 2.64 7.67
N PHE A 118 -16.53 1.86 7.93
CA PHE A 118 -15.24 2.36 8.42
C PHE A 118 -14.31 2.75 7.26
N ARG A 119 -13.40 3.69 7.49
CA ARG A 119 -12.45 4.19 6.47
C ARG A 119 -11.14 3.41 6.39
N ILE A 120 -10.85 2.58 7.40
CA ILE A 120 -9.62 1.81 7.49
C ILE A 120 -9.88 0.47 8.20
N LYS A 121 -9.37 -0.62 7.64
CA LYS A 121 -9.17 -1.89 8.34
C LYS A 121 -7.76 -1.89 8.93
N GLY A 122 -7.65 -1.97 10.25
CA GLY A 122 -6.39 -1.84 10.99
C GLY A 122 -6.11 -0.41 11.48
N SER A 123 -4.84 -0.05 11.65
CA SER A 123 -4.42 1.25 12.21
C SER A 123 -3.62 2.09 11.21
N ILE A 124 -3.59 3.42 11.41
CA ILE A 124 -2.80 4.35 10.60
C ILE A 124 -1.30 4.02 10.68
N GLN A 125 -0.82 3.58 11.84
CA GLN A 125 0.58 3.17 12.03
C GLN A 125 0.94 1.95 11.17
N ARG A 126 0.08 0.92 11.15
CA ARG A 126 0.23 -0.26 10.28
C ARG A 126 0.27 0.17 8.81
N MET A 127 -0.73 0.95 8.37
CA MET A 127 -0.83 1.46 7.01
C MET A 127 0.46 2.21 6.59
N LYS A 128 0.97 3.10 7.46
CA LYS A 128 2.21 3.84 7.22
C LYS A 128 3.40 2.90 7.05
N GLN A 129 3.56 1.91 7.94
CA GLN A 129 4.65 0.93 7.85
C GLN A 129 4.59 0.11 6.57
N ASN A 130 3.39 -0.36 6.22
CA ASN A 130 3.13 -1.15 5.01
C ASN A 130 3.46 -0.36 3.73
N LEU A 131 3.02 0.90 3.65
CA LEU A 131 3.25 1.78 2.50
C LEU A 131 4.69 2.32 2.42
N MET A 132 5.39 2.49 3.55
CA MET A 132 6.80 2.84 3.56
C MET A 132 7.70 1.71 3.07
N GLY A 133 7.17 0.50 2.90
CA GLY A 133 7.96 -0.66 2.51
C GLY A 133 9.06 -0.96 3.51
N ILE A 134 8.88 -0.63 4.80
CA ILE A 134 9.76 -1.10 5.87
C ILE A 134 9.51 -2.60 5.97
N GLN A 135 10.22 -3.30 5.10
CA GLN A 135 10.85 -4.56 5.32
C GLN A 135 10.96 -4.85 6.83
N THR A 136 10.17 -5.81 7.29
CA THR A 136 10.54 -6.72 8.37
C THR A 136 11.96 -7.28 8.17
N ASP A 137 12.57 -7.05 7.01
CA ASP A 137 14.00 -7.18 6.83
C ASP A 137 14.87 -6.29 7.73
N SER A 138 14.40 -5.31 8.51
CA SER A 138 15.31 -4.77 9.56
C SER A 138 15.65 -5.83 10.63
N ILE A 139 14.74 -6.76 10.88
CA ILE A 139 14.94 -7.91 11.76
C ILE A 139 15.68 -9.01 11.00
N ASP A 140 15.27 -9.34 9.77
CA ASP A 140 15.94 -10.34 8.92
C ASP A 140 17.37 -9.91 8.50
N LEU A 141 17.63 -8.63 8.23
CA LEU A 141 18.97 -8.07 7.98
C LEU A 141 19.83 -8.17 9.23
N ARG A 142 19.27 -7.89 10.41
CA ARG A 142 19.99 -8.03 11.69
C ARG A 142 20.30 -9.50 11.99
N GLU A 143 19.38 -10.41 11.69
CA GLU A 143 19.62 -11.85 11.79
C GLU A 143 20.60 -12.37 10.72
N LYS A 144 20.51 -11.91 9.48
CA LYS A 144 21.44 -12.24 8.39
C LYS A 144 22.85 -11.71 8.65
N MET A 145 22.98 -10.53 9.25
CA MET A 145 24.25 -10.00 9.77
C MET A 145 24.78 -10.85 10.95
N ARG A 146 23.93 -11.19 11.92
CA ARG A 146 24.30 -12.07 13.04
C ARG A 146 24.74 -13.47 12.59
N ARG A 147 24.15 -13.99 11.52
CA ARG A 147 24.49 -15.30 10.93
C ARG A 147 25.62 -15.25 9.91
N GLY A 148 26.29 -14.10 9.75
CA GLY A 148 27.43 -13.92 8.85
C GLY A 148 27.10 -14.02 7.35
N LYS A 149 25.82 -13.93 6.97
CA LYS A 149 25.37 -14.06 5.56
C LYS A 149 25.42 -12.73 4.78
N LEU A 150 25.70 -11.63 5.47
CA LEU A 150 25.75 -10.28 4.93
C LEU A 150 26.93 -9.53 5.57
N MET A 151 27.86 -9.05 4.76
CA MET A 151 28.97 -8.21 5.24
C MET A 151 29.02 -6.90 4.44
N ILE A 152 29.40 -5.82 5.12
CA ILE A 152 29.69 -4.54 4.48
C ILE A 152 31.17 -4.54 4.09
N VAL A 153 31.44 -4.44 2.80
CA VAL A 153 32.80 -4.29 2.26
C VAL A 153 32.83 -2.98 1.48
N ASN A 154 33.73 -2.05 1.86
CA ASN A 154 33.88 -0.74 1.24
C ASN A 154 32.56 0.06 1.14
N GLY A 155 31.77 0.04 2.21
CA GLY A 155 30.49 0.77 2.27
C GLY A 155 29.39 0.23 1.36
N LYS A 156 29.60 -0.90 0.68
CA LYS A 156 28.57 -1.59 -0.11
C LYS A 156 28.13 -2.88 0.58
N LEU A 157 26.82 -3.09 0.60
CA LEU A 157 26.17 -4.25 1.20
C LEU A 157 26.27 -5.42 0.21
N ASN A 158 27.03 -6.47 0.55
CA ASN A 158 27.20 -7.65 -0.30
C ASN A 158 26.52 -8.88 0.33
N CYS A 159 25.70 -9.57 -0.46
CA CYS A 159 25.02 -10.80 -0.08
C CYS A 159 25.81 -12.00 -0.60
N PHE A 160 26.27 -12.87 0.30
CA PHE A 160 26.96 -14.10 -0.07
C PHE A 160 25.91 -15.20 -0.28
N LYS A 161 25.76 -15.67 -1.52
CA LYS A 161 25.13 -16.97 -1.76
C LYS A 161 26.18 -18.04 -1.46
N MET A 162 25.86 -18.96 -0.55
CA MET A 162 26.51 -20.28 -0.53
C MET A 162 26.04 -21.08 -1.74
#